data_AF-A0AAN5HYI2-F1
#
_entry.id   AF-A0AAN5HYI2-F1
#
_cell.length_a   1.000
_cell.length_b   1.000
_cell.length_c   1.000
_cell.angle_alpha   90.00
_cell.angle_beta   90.00
_cell.angle_gamma   90.00
#
_symmetry.space_group_name_H-M   'P 1'
#
loop_
_entity.id
_entity.type
_entity.pdbx_description
1 polymer ?
#
loop_
_entity_poly.entity_id
_entity_poly.type
_entity_poly.pdbx_seq_one_letter_code
_entity_poly.pdbx_strand_id
1 'polypeptide(L)'
;LSGCFDLTADCVSKSHLCSVSVYDDVMNFYCKKTCNRDCSPFTTTTTKKPCSDLTPDCLNKRALCAMSSFDVLMTQFCPKTCGRCT
;
A
#
# COMPACT_ATOMS: atom_id res chain seq x y z
N LEU A 1 14.91 -25.98 -5.40
CA LEU A 1 13.58 -25.60 -5.91
C LEU A 1 12.69 -25.33 -4.71
N SER A 2 12.47 -24.07 -4.35
CA SER A 2 11.47 -23.73 -3.33
C SER A 2 10.11 -23.80 -4.01
N GLY A 3 9.32 -24.82 -3.71
CA GLY A 3 7.96 -24.95 -4.25
C GLY A 3 7.10 -23.77 -3.81
N CYS A 4 6.15 -23.38 -4.65
CA CYS A 4 5.18 -22.35 -4.32
C CYS A 4 4.08 -22.95 -3.45
N PHE A 5 3.86 -22.36 -2.27
CA PHE A 5 2.83 -22.80 -1.34
C PHE A 5 2.14 -21.59 -0.71
N ASP A 6 0.92 -21.82 -0.22
CA ASP A 6 0.22 -20.84 0.58
C ASP A 6 0.76 -20.86 2.01
N LEU A 7 0.97 -19.68 2.59
CA LEU A 7 1.47 -19.50 3.95
C LEU A 7 0.37 -19.70 5.01
N THR A 8 -0.89 -19.74 4.59
CA THR A 8 -2.06 -19.95 5.46
C THR A 8 -3.05 -20.94 4.83
N ALA A 9 -3.79 -21.66 5.67
CA ALA A 9 -4.80 -22.61 5.24
C ALA A 9 -6.10 -21.94 4.73
N ASP A 10 -6.33 -20.67 5.09
CA ASP A 10 -7.58 -19.98 4.79
C ASP A 10 -7.71 -19.52 3.33
N CYS A 11 -6.69 -19.71 2.52
CA CYS A 11 -6.63 -19.19 1.16
C CYS A 11 -7.78 -19.70 0.28
N VAL A 12 -8.17 -20.98 0.41
CA VAL A 12 -9.28 -21.56 -0.35
C VAL A 12 -10.58 -20.82 -0.06
N SER A 13 -10.88 -20.60 1.22
CA SER A 13 -12.07 -19.87 1.68
C SER A 13 -12.06 -18.40 1.26
N LYS A 14 -10.86 -17.81 1.13
CA LYS A 14 -10.64 -16.41 0.75
C LYS A 14 -10.32 -16.22 -0.74
N SER A 15 -10.49 -17.26 -1.56
CA SER A 15 -10.16 -17.24 -3.00
C SER A 15 -10.91 -16.13 -3.78
N HIS A 16 -12.10 -15.76 -3.32
CA HIS A 16 -12.87 -14.64 -3.89
C HIS A 16 -12.16 -13.28 -3.77
N LEU A 17 -11.19 -13.13 -2.85
CA LEU A 17 -10.42 -11.90 -2.68
C LEU A 17 -9.24 -11.80 -3.64
N CYS A 18 -8.90 -12.87 -4.39
CA CYS A 18 -7.79 -12.87 -5.34
C CYS A 18 -7.95 -11.85 -6.48
N SER A 19 -9.17 -11.37 -6.73
CA SER A 19 -9.50 -10.36 -7.75
C SER A 19 -9.83 -8.98 -7.16
N VAL A 20 -9.71 -8.80 -5.84
CA VAL A 20 -10.06 -7.56 -5.16
C VAL A 20 -8.78 -6.77 -4.87
N SER A 21 -8.63 -5.63 -5.55
CA SER A 21 -7.38 -4.83 -5.54
C SER A 21 -6.90 -4.43 -4.14
N VAL A 22 -7.82 -4.14 -3.21
CA VAL A 22 -7.44 -3.78 -1.81
C VAL A 22 -6.80 -4.96 -1.05
N TYR A 23 -7.02 -6.21 -1.49
CA TYR A 23 -6.42 -7.40 -0.88
C TYR A 23 -5.25 -7.96 -1.68
N ASP A 24 -4.80 -7.28 -2.74
CA ASP A 24 -3.75 -7.82 -3.61
C ASP A 24 -2.45 -8.08 -2.87
N ASP A 25 -2.02 -7.18 -1.98
CA ASP A 25 -0.80 -7.37 -1.20
C ASP A 25 -0.89 -8.59 -0.27
N VAL A 26 -2.04 -8.74 0.40
CA VAL A 26 -2.30 -9.86 1.32
C VAL A 26 -2.32 -11.18 0.54
N MET A 27 -3.04 -11.23 -0.57
CA MET A 27 -3.16 -12.44 -1.40
C MET A 27 -1.86 -12.80 -2.10
N ASN A 28 -1.08 -11.80 -2.54
CA ASN A 28 0.25 -12.02 -3.12
C ASN A 28 1.26 -12.55 -2.10
N PHE A 29 1.08 -12.24 -0.81
CA PHE A 29 1.99 -12.71 0.22
C PHE A 29 1.58 -14.10 0.70
N TYR A 30 0.34 -14.26 1.16
CA TYR A 30 -0.10 -15.46 1.86
C TYR A 30 -0.67 -16.55 0.95
N CYS A 31 -1.25 -16.20 -0.20
CA CYS A 31 -2.13 -17.08 -0.99
C CYS A 31 -1.71 -17.21 -2.46
N LYS A 32 -0.40 -17.14 -2.75
CA LYS A 32 0.12 -17.19 -4.14
C LYS A 32 -0.34 -18.41 -4.91
N LYS A 33 -0.32 -19.60 -4.28
CA LYS A 33 -0.69 -20.84 -4.95
C LYS A 33 -2.19 -20.86 -5.21
N THR A 34 -3.02 -20.55 -4.20
CA THR A 34 -4.48 -20.52 -4.38
C THR A 34 -4.91 -19.47 -5.40
N CYS A 35 -4.29 -18.29 -5.40
CA CYS A 35 -4.60 -17.23 -6.36
C CYS A 35 -3.90 -17.39 -7.73
N ASN A 36 -3.19 -18.51 -7.96
CA ASN A 36 -2.42 -18.78 -9.17
C ASN A 36 -1.50 -17.61 -9.59
N ARG A 37 -0.80 -17.02 -8.61
CA ARG A 37 0.08 -15.87 -8.82
C ARG A 37 1.54 -16.30 -8.94
N ASP A 38 2.37 -15.41 -9.47
CA ASP A 38 3.80 -15.68 -9.64
C ASP A 38 4.49 -16.03 -8.31
N CYS A 39 5.21 -17.13 -8.36
CA CYS A 39 5.92 -17.73 -7.23
C CYS A 39 7.31 -17.12 -7.03
N SER A 40 7.41 -15.83 -7.33
CA SER A 40 8.55 -15.00 -7.00
C SER A 40 8.55 -14.72 -5.49
N PRO A 41 9.73 -14.67 -4.83
CA PRO A 41 9.83 -14.16 -3.47
C PRO A 41 9.07 -12.85 -3.39
N PHE A 42 8.15 -12.73 -2.43
CA PHE A 42 7.46 -11.46 -2.23
C PHE A 42 8.48 -10.48 -1.65
N THR A 43 9.20 -9.79 -2.52
CA THR A 43 9.75 -8.49 -2.17
C THR A 43 8.55 -7.59 -2.01
N THR A 44 8.29 -7.12 -0.79
CA THR A 44 7.57 -5.88 -0.57
C THR A 44 8.39 -4.79 -1.28
N THR A 45 8.25 -4.67 -2.59
CA THR A 45 8.37 -3.39 -3.25
C THR A 45 7.29 -2.58 -2.59
N THR A 46 7.65 -1.84 -1.54
CA THR A 46 6.91 -0.66 -1.13
C THR A 46 6.78 0.13 -2.43
N THR A 47 5.64 0.00 -3.11
CA THR A 47 5.31 0.86 -4.23
C THR A 47 5.36 2.23 -3.61
N LYS A 48 6.49 2.91 -3.81
CA LYS A 48 6.82 4.18 -3.16
C LYS A 48 5.64 5.05 -3.52
N LYS A 49 4.75 5.30 -2.55
CA LYS A 49 3.50 6.01 -2.81
C LYS A 49 3.90 7.28 -3.56
N PRO A 50 3.34 7.55 -4.76
CA PRO A 50 3.80 8.68 -5.56
C PRO A 50 3.84 9.90 -4.65
N CYS A 51 5.02 10.50 -4.54
CA CYS A 51 5.23 11.65 -3.67
C CYS A 51 4.58 12.86 -4.32
N SER A 52 3.27 12.95 -4.16
CA SER A 52 2.41 13.96 -4.75
C SER A 52 1.34 14.35 -3.77
N ASP A 53 0.95 15.62 -3.84
CA ASP A 53 -0.20 16.12 -3.11
C ASP A 53 -1.48 15.59 -3.74
N LEU A 54 -2.43 15.18 -2.91
CA LEU A 54 -3.73 14.62 -3.32
C LEU A 54 -4.77 15.72 -3.55
N THR A 55 -4.51 16.95 -3.12
CA THR A 55 -5.43 18.08 -3.25
C THR A 55 -4.70 19.30 -3.82
N PRO A 56 -5.37 20.13 -4.65
CA PRO A 56 -4.75 21.32 -5.23
C PRO A 56 -4.47 22.43 -4.20
N ASP A 57 -5.15 22.40 -3.05
CA ASP A 57 -5.11 23.46 -2.03
C ASP A 57 -3.92 23.33 -1.06
N CYS A 58 -3.04 22.34 -1.27
CA CYS A 58 -1.90 22.10 -0.39
C CYS A 58 -0.97 23.31 -0.27
N LEU A 59 -0.77 24.07 -1.36
CA LEU A 59 0.06 25.27 -1.35
C LEU A 59 -0.47 26.34 -0.39
N ASN A 60 -1.79 26.59 -0.37
CA ASN A 60 -2.40 27.56 0.53
C ASN A 60 -2.39 27.07 2.00
N LYS A 61 -2.38 25.75 2.19
CA LYS A 61 -2.36 25.10 3.51
C LYS A 61 -0.96 24.80 4.04
N ARG A 62 0.10 25.28 3.40
CA ARG A 62 1.49 24.97 3.79
C ARG A 62 1.82 25.34 5.24
N ALA A 63 1.22 26.41 5.78
CA ALA A 63 1.40 26.79 7.18
C ALA A 63 0.91 25.70 8.17
N LEU A 64 -0.08 24.90 7.77
CA LEU A 64 -0.61 23.80 8.59
C LEU A 64 0.40 22.66 8.75
N CYS A 65 1.44 22.57 7.91
CA CYS A 65 2.50 21.56 8.06
C CYS A 65 3.23 21.69 9.41
N ALA A 66 3.31 22.89 9.99
CA ALA A 66 3.96 23.15 11.27
C ALA A 66 3.04 23.00 12.50
N MET A 67 1.74 22.79 12.26
CA MET A 67 0.74 22.66 13.33
C MET A 67 0.52 21.18 13.66
N SER A 68 0.77 20.78 14.90
CA SER A 68 0.63 19.39 15.36
C SER A 68 -0.79 18.83 15.16
N SER A 69 -1.81 19.67 15.31
CA SER A 69 -3.22 19.30 15.08
C SER A 69 -3.53 18.91 13.64
N PHE A 70 -2.70 19.32 12.67
CA PHE A 70 -2.89 19.06 11.25
C PHE A 70 -1.82 18.14 10.66
N ASP A 71 -0.91 17.60 11.47
CA ASP A 71 0.22 16.82 11.00
C ASP A 71 -0.23 15.57 10.22
N VAL A 72 -1.17 14.80 10.79
CA VAL A 72 -1.73 13.60 10.15
C VAL A 72 -2.42 13.95 8.82
N LEU A 73 -3.26 15.00 8.84
CA LEU A 73 -3.99 15.46 7.66
C LEU A 73 -3.01 15.87 6.55
N MET A 74 -2.04 16.71 6.89
CA MET A 74 -1.09 17.23 5.92
C MET A 74 -0.13 16.13 5.44
N THR A 75 0.16 15.11 6.23
CA THR A 75 0.95 13.93 5.82
C THR A 75 0.17 13.07 4.82
N GLN A 76 -1.13 12.95 5.00
CA GLN A 76 -1.96 12.13 4.12
C GLN A 76 -2.22 12.80 2.78
N PHE A 77 -2.59 14.09 2.79
CA PHE A 77 -3.08 14.81 1.62
C PHE A 77 -2.05 15.71 0.95
N CYS A 78 -1.07 16.21 1.72
CA CYS A 78 -0.06 17.15 1.22
C CYS A 78 1.39 16.70 1.52
N PRO A 79 1.74 15.40 1.33
CA PRO A 79 3.03 14.89 1.74
C PRO A 79 4.18 15.55 0.98
N LYS A 80 3.97 15.98 -0.26
CA LYS A 80 4.99 16.65 -1.06
C LYS A 80 5.17 18.10 -0.60
N THR A 81 4.08 18.86 -0.46
CA THR A 81 4.15 20.26 0.02
C THR A 81 4.79 20.38 1.40
N CYS A 82 4.54 19.41 2.28
CA CYS A 82 5.15 19.40 3.62
C CYS A 82 6.51 18.69 3.70
N GLY A 83 7.06 18.19 2.59
CA GLY A 83 8.37 17.52 2.57
C GLY A 83 8.41 16.19 3.32
N ARG A 84 7.28 15.51 3.46
CA ARG A 84 7.12 14.23 4.19
C ARG A 84 7.29 13.00 3.30
N CYS A 85 7.63 13.18 2.03
CA CYS A 85 8.00 12.12 1.10
C CYS A 85 9.13 12.56 0.17
N THR A 86 9.84 11.59 -0.41
CA THR A 86 10.91 11.74 -1.41
C THR A 86 10.81 10.65 -2.46
#